data_AF-A0A7Y2H1E8-F1
#
_entry.id   AF-A0A7Y2H1E8-F1
#
_cell.length_a   1.000
_cell.length_b   1.000
_cell.length_c   1.000
_cell.angle_alpha   90.00
_cell.angle_beta   90.00
_cell.angle_gamma   90.00
#
_symmetry.space_group_name_H-M   'P 1'
#
loop_
_entity.id
_entity.type
_entity.pdbx_description
1 polymer ?
#
loop_
_entity_poly.entity_id
_entity_poly.type
_entity_poly.pdbx_seq_one_letter_code
_entity_poly.pdbx_strand_id
1 'polypeptide(L)'
;MLKTSPNKLLGSRRRTETLILVALLEESYPSELARLLSAPLYSIQKVVDALDVEGVLATRRVGTERRVSLNPRYLAAKELRQLLLRLAKAEPSLEKIAASVRRRPRRKGKAV
;
A
#
# COMPACT_ATOMS: atom_id res chain seq x y z
N MET A 1 -10.05 -9.92 -23.17
CA MET A 1 -9.03 -10.16 -22.13
C MET A 1 -8.21 -8.89 -21.98
N LEU A 2 -8.44 -8.11 -20.91
CA LEU A 2 -7.66 -6.90 -20.65
C LEU A 2 -6.24 -7.34 -20.25
N LYS A 3 -5.24 -7.00 -21.08
CA LYS A 3 -3.83 -7.19 -20.75
C LYS A 3 -3.55 -6.34 -19.51
N THR A 4 -3.25 -6.97 -18.38
CA THR A 4 -2.81 -6.30 -17.14
C THR A 4 -1.44 -5.69 -17.40
N SER A 5 -1.44 -4.49 -17.98
CA SER A 5 -0.23 -3.73 -18.25
C SER A 5 0.23 -3.11 -16.93
N PRO A 6 1.52 -3.20 -16.57
CA PRO A 6 2.00 -2.68 -15.30
C PRO A 6 1.69 -1.19 -15.18
N ASN A 7 0.89 -0.83 -14.18
CA ASN A 7 0.41 0.54 -14.04
C ASN A 7 1.53 1.49 -13.54
N LYS A 8 1.90 2.47 -14.38
CA LYS A 8 2.94 3.47 -14.07
C LYS A 8 2.38 4.87 -13.79
N LEU A 9 1.07 5.01 -13.55
CA LEU A 9 0.38 6.29 -13.42
C LEU A 9 1.04 7.22 -12.37
N LEU A 10 1.55 6.66 -11.28
CA LEU A 10 2.16 7.42 -10.18
C LEU A 10 3.69 7.40 -10.29
N GLY A 11 4.20 7.71 -11.48
CA GLY A 11 5.61 7.87 -11.81
C GLY A 11 6.32 6.56 -12.20
N SER A 12 6.29 5.54 -11.34
CA SER A 12 6.88 4.22 -11.66
C SER A 12 5.98 3.07 -11.25
N ARG A 13 6.16 1.91 -11.89
CA ARG A 13 5.43 0.69 -11.56
C ARG A 13 5.50 0.38 -10.06
N ARG A 14 6.72 0.36 -9.49
CA ARG A 14 6.94 0.04 -8.08
C ARG A 14 6.23 1.03 -7.17
N ARG A 15 6.24 2.32 -7.52
CA ARG A 15 5.57 3.36 -6.74
C ARG A 15 4.05 3.18 -6.75
N THR A 16 3.46 2.92 -7.91
CA THR A 16 2.02 2.63 -8.03
C THR A 16 1.66 1.36 -7.26
N GLU A 17 2.39 0.25 -7.45
CA GLU A 17 2.12 -1.02 -6.76
C GLU A 17 2.25 -0.90 -5.24
N THR A 18 3.25 -0.16 -4.76
CA THR A 18 3.44 0.12 -3.32
C THR A 18 2.25 0.88 -2.76
N LEU A 19 1.79 1.93 -3.44
CA LEU A 19 0.62 2.72 -3.01
C LEU A 19 -0.66 1.89 -3.02
N ILE A 20 -0.88 1.06 -4.05
CA ILE A 20 -2.03 0.16 -4.12
C ILE A 20 -2.03 -0.81 -2.94
N LEU A 21 -0.90 -1.47 -2.65
CA LEU A 21 -0.82 -2.39 -1.52
C LEU A 21 -1.04 -1.69 -0.18
N VAL A 22 -0.48 -0.49 0.03
CA VAL A 22 -0.75 0.29 1.25
C VAL A 22 -2.23 0.65 1.36
N ALA A 23 -2.90 1.00 0.26
CA ALA A 23 -4.34 1.30 0.27
C ALA A 23 -5.21 0.07 0.58
N LEU A 24 -4.87 -1.09 0.02
CA LEU A 24 -5.54 -2.38 0.25
C LEU A 24 -5.34 -2.88 1.69
N LEU A 25 -4.13 -2.72 2.22
CA LEU A 25 -3.76 -3.19 3.56
C LEU A 25 -4.09 -2.18 4.67
N GLU A 26 -4.32 -0.91 4.32
CA GLU A 26 -4.52 0.25 5.22
C GLU A 26 -3.28 0.68 6.02
N GLU A 27 -2.51 -0.28 6.53
CA GLU A 27 -1.22 -0.07 7.22
C GLU A 27 -0.27 -1.21 6.84
N SER A 28 1.03 -1.01 6.67
CA SER A 28 1.99 -2.09 6.40
C SER A 28 3.41 -1.69 6.84
N TYR A 29 4.42 -2.47 6.46
CA TYR A 29 5.82 -2.25 6.75
C TYR A 29 6.65 -2.39 5.47
N PRO A 30 7.77 -1.66 5.29
CA PRO A 30 8.58 -1.77 4.08
C PRO A 30 9.05 -3.20 3.78
N SER A 31 9.34 -3.99 4.80
CA SER A 31 9.72 -5.42 4.68
C SER A 31 8.58 -6.31 4.22
N GLU A 32 7.36 -6.07 4.72
CA GLU A 32 6.16 -6.77 4.26
C GLU A 32 5.85 -6.43 2.80
N LEU A 33 5.87 -5.14 2.44
CA LEU A 33 5.64 -4.67 1.07
C LEU A 33 6.69 -5.24 0.09
N ALA A 34 7.96 -5.27 0.48
CA ALA A 34 9.03 -5.88 -0.31
C ALA A 34 8.80 -7.37 -0.56
N ARG A 35 8.40 -8.12 0.47
CA ARG A 35 8.05 -9.54 0.36
C ARG A 35 6.85 -9.75 -0.57
N LEU A 36 5.79 -8.97 -0.39
CA LEU A 36 4.56 -9.06 -1.19
C LEU A 36 4.80 -8.76 -2.66
N LEU A 37 5.64 -7.76 -2.97
CA LEU A 37 5.99 -7.39 -4.35
C LEU A 37 7.16 -8.19 -4.93
N SER A 38 7.75 -9.13 -4.17
CA SER A 38 8.98 -9.82 -4.55
C SER A 38 10.08 -8.86 -5.03
N ALA A 39 10.25 -7.75 -4.31
CA ALA A 39 11.14 -6.65 -4.68
C ALA A 39 12.26 -6.47 -3.63
N PRO A 40 13.43 -5.93 -4.00
CA PRO A 40 14.48 -5.61 -3.04
C PRO A 40 13.97 -4.59 -1.99
N LEU A 41 14.23 -4.88 -0.70
CA LEU A 41 13.80 -4.02 0.42
C LEU A 41 14.21 -2.56 0.22
N TYR A 42 15.45 -2.33 -0.20
CA TYR A 42 15.98 -0.99 -0.47
C TYR A 42 15.15 -0.21 -1.50
N SER A 43 14.65 -0.89 -2.54
CA SER A 43 13.82 -0.24 -3.56
C SER A 43 12.47 0.21 -2.98
N ILE A 44 11.88 -0.58 -2.08
CA ILE A 44 10.62 -0.22 -1.42
C ILE A 44 10.84 0.87 -0.38
N GLN A 45 11.93 0.81 0.37
CA GLN A 45 12.31 1.88 1.32
C GLN A 45 12.46 3.21 0.61
N LYS A 46 13.19 3.27 -0.53
CA LYS A 46 13.29 4.50 -1.33
C LYS A 46 11.94 5.05 -1.78
N VAL A 47 11.04 4.18 -2.23
CA VAL A 47 9.68 4.59 -2.64
C VAL A 47 8.90 5.14 -1.44
N VAL A 48 8.95 4.45 -0.31
CA VAL A 48 8.28 4.87 0.93
C VAL A 48 8.85 6.20 1.43
N ASP A 49 10.17 6.36 1.46
CA ASP A 49 10.84 7.58 1.90
C ASP A 49 10.47 8.78 1.04
N ALA A 50 10.49 8.62 -0.29
CA ALA A 50 10.06 9.68 -1.19
C ALA A 50 8.60 10.08 -0.96
N LEU A 51 7.71 9.11 -0.81
CA LEU A 51 6.28 9.36 -0.56
C LEU A 51 5.99 9.93 0.84
N ASP A 52 6.82 9.64 1.83
CA ASP A 52 6.75 10.21 3.19
C ASP A 52 7.19 11.69 3.17
N VAL A 53 8.28 12.00 2.46
CA VAL A 53 8.75 13.38 2.25
C VAL A 53 7.71 14.21 1.49
N GLU A 54 7.05 13.64 0.48
CA GLU A 54 5.97 14.29 -0.25
C GLU A 54 4.66 14.37 0.55
N GLY A 55 4.60 13.77 1.75
CA GLY A 55 3.42 13.78 2.62
C GLY A 55 2.26 12.91 2.12
N VAL A 56 2.47 12.05 1.13
CA VAL A 56 1.47 11.11 0.60
C VAL A 56 1.31 9.89 1.52
N LEU A 57 2.44 9.36 1.97
CA LEU A 57 2.49 8.35 3.03
C LEU A 57 2.83 9.03 4.35
N ALA A 58 2.44 8.37 5.43
CA ALA A 58 2.91 8.70 6.77
C ALA A 58 3.62 7.47 7.33
N THR A 59 4.83 7.69 7.86
CA THR A 59 5.54 6.63 8.57
C THR A 59 5.67 6.91 10.07
N ARG A 60 5.56 5.85 10.87
CA ARG A 60 5.75 5.91 12.33
C ARG A 60 6.47 4.67 12.85
N ARG A 61 7.32 4.83 13.85
CA ARG A 61 7.96 3.71 14.54
C ARG A 61 7.02 3.16 15.61
N VAL A 62 6.78 1.86 15.60
CA VAL A 62 6.05 1.14 16.66
C VAL A 62 6.95 -0.01 17.11
N GLY A 63 7.63 0.18 18.24
CA GLY A 63 8.72 -0.69 18.66
C GLY A 63 9.88 -0.62 17.65
N THR A 64 10.28 -1.78 17.12
CA THR A 64 11.34 -1.91 16.12
C THR A 64 10.84 -1.77 14.68
N GLU A 65 9.53 -1.80 14.45
CA GLU A 65 8.96 -1.80 13.10
C GLU A 65 8.52 -0.40 12.64
N ARG A 66 8.83 -0.04 11.40
CA ARG A 66 8.37 1.20 10.75
C ARG A 66 7.05 0.94 10.03
N ARG A 67 5.95 1.40 10.64
CA ARG A 67 4.62 1.36 10.04
C ARG A 67 4.47 2.42 8.97
N VAL A 68 3.75 2.07 7.92
CA VAL A 68 3.50 2.89 6.73
C VAL A 68 2.01 2.84 6.43
N SER A 69 1.38 3.99 6.28
CA SER A 69 -0.02 4.13 5.85
C SER A 69 -0.16 5.29 4.88
N LEU A 70 -1.29 5.40 4.18
CA LEU A 70 -1.66 6.66 3.55
C LEU A 70 -1.71 7.76 4.62
N ASN A 71 -1.19 8.94 4.30
CA ASN A 71 -1.22 10.07 5.24
C ASN A 71 -2.65 10.62 5.31
N PRO A 72 -3.34 10.55 6.46
CA PRO A 72 -4.69 11.09 6.58
C PRO A 72 -4.73 12.62 6.49
N ARG A 73 -3.59 13.31 6.66
CA ARG A 73 -3.46 14.76 6.50
C ARG A 73 -3.15 15.19 5.06
N TYR A 74 -2.95 14.25 4.14
CA TYR A 74 -2.80 14.58 2.73
C TYR A 74 -4.09 15.20 2.19
N LEU A 75 -3.96 16.29 1.43
CA LEU A 75 -5.09 17.12 0.98
C LEU A 75 -6.24 16.30 0.38
N ALA A 76 -5.90 15.30 -0.45
CA ALA A 76 -6.87 14.46 -1.15
C ALA A 76 -6.76 12.99 -0.72
N ALA A 77 -6.57 12.72 0.58
CA ALA A 77 -6.32 11.36 1.09
C ALA A 77 -7.46 10.38 0.76
N LYS A 78 -8.72 10.85 0.83
CA LYS A 78 -9.91 10.02 0.57
C LYS A 78 -10.01 9.67 -0.91
N GLU A 79 -9.85 10.66 -1.77
CA GLU A 79 -9.91 10.56 -3.23
C GLU A 79 -8.75 9.69 -3.74
N LEU A 80 -7.53 9.91 -3.22
CA LEU A 80 -6.36 9.10 -3.54
C LEU A 80 -6.60 7.63 -3.16
N ARG A 81 -7.12 7.37 -1.95
CA ARG A 81 -7.45 5.99 -1.54
C ARG A 81 -8.48 5.37 -2.49
N GLN A 82 -9.54 6.09 -2.83
CA GLN A 82 -10.57 5.60 -3.76
C GLN A 82 -10.00 5.29 -5.14
N LEU A 83 -9.13 6.16 -5.66
CA LEU A 83 -8.42 5.93 -6.92
C LEU A 83 -7.57 4.65 -6.83
N LEU A 84 -6.75 4.50 -5.79
CA LEU A 84 -5.88 3.33 -5.60
C LEU A 84 -6.69 2.03 -5.50
N LEU A 85 -7.82 2.04 -4.80
CA LEU A 85 -8.73 0.89 -4.72
C LEU A 85 -9.40 0.58 -6.07
N ARG A 86 -9.69 1.58 -6.90
CA ARG A 86 -10.17 1.34 -8.27
C ARG A 86 -9.07 0.76 -9.17
N LEU A 87 -7.84 1.25 -9.03
CA LEU A 87 -6.68 0.69 -9.75
C LEU A 87 -6.41 -0.75 -9.35
N ALA A 88 -6.60 -1.10 -8.07
CA ALA A 88 -6.46 -2.48 -7.58
C ALA A 88 -7.37 -3.47 -8.33
N LYS A 89 -8.61 -3.08 -8.66
CA LYS A 89 -9.54 -3.92 -9.43
C LYS A 89 -9.03 -4.24 -10.84
N ALA A 90 -8.18 -3.40 -11.40
CA ALA A 90 -7.53 -3.63 -12.69
C ALA A 90 -6.26 -4.51 -12.56
N GLU A 91 -5.80 -4.78 -11.34
CA GLU A 91 -4.60 -5.55 -11.00
C GLU A 91 -4.96 -6.70 -10.02
N PRO A 92 -5.70 -7.75 -10.45
CA PRO A 92 -6.18 -8.82 -9.56
C PRO A 92 -5.07 -9.59 -8.83
N SER A 93 -3.84 -9.56 -9.36
CA SER A 93 -2.65 -10.11 -8.70
C SER A 93 -2.36 -9.41 -7.37
N LEU A 94 -2.44 -8.07 -7.34
CA LEU A 94 -2.20 -7.29 -6.12
C LEU A 94 -3.31 -7.50 -5.09
N GLU A 95 -4.58 -7.64 -5.52
CA GLU A 95 -5.68 -7.99 -4.63
C GLU A 95 -5.47 -9.36 -3.97
N LYS A 96 -5.03 -10.37 -4.75
CA LYS A 96 -4.70 -11.71 -4.22
C LYS A 96 -3.52 -11.67 -3.25
N ILE A 97 -2.47 -10.93 -3.60
CA ILE A 97 -1.29 -10.73 -2.74
C ILE A 97 -1.72 -10.09 -1.41
N ALA A 98 -2.52 -9.02 -1.45
CA ALA A 98 -3.03 -8.37 -0.24
C ALA A 98 -3.92 -9.31 0.60
N ALA A 99 -4.80 -10.08 -0.05
CA ALA A 99 -5.67 -11.06 0.62
C ALA A 99 -4.90 -12.22 1.28
N SER A 100 -3.71 -12.55 0.80
CA SER A 100 -2.84 -13.56 1.43
C SER A 100 -2.28 -13.11 2.79
N VAL A 101 -2.29 -11.80 3.06
CA VAL A 101 -1.86 -11.27 4.36
C VAL A 101 -2.95 -11.58 5.39
N ARG A 102 -2.73 -12.61 6.22
CA ARG A 102 -3.60 -12.95 7.35
C ARG A 102 -3.60 -11.81 8.38
N ARG A 103 -4.50 -10.85 8.21
CA ARG A 103 -4.90 -9.91 9.25
C ARG A 103 -6.22 -10.43 9.78
N ARG A 104 -6.19 -11.13 10.92
CA ARG A 104 -7.44 -11.53 11.57
C ARG A 104 -8.35 -10.29 11.62
N PRO A 105 -9.59 -10.35 11.11
CA PRO A 105 -10.49 -9.22 11.17
C PRO A 105 -10.64 -8.81 12.63
N ARG A 106 -10.23 -7.60 13.01
CA ARG A 106 -10.79 -6.97 14.20
C ARG A 106 -12.19 -6.55 13.81
N ARG A 107 -13.14 -7.50 13.82
CA ARG A 107 -14.55 -7.19 13.61
C ARG A 107 -14.98 -6.29 14.77
N LYS A 108 -15.01 -4.98 14.54
CA LYS A 108 -15.66 -4.03 15.43
C LYS A 108 -17.15 -4.42 15.41
N GLY A 109 -17.66 -4.96 16.52
CA GLY A 109 -19.06 -5.39 16.65
C GLY A 109 -19.31 -6.89 16.81
N LYS A 110 -18.39 -7.67 17.39
CA LYS A 110 -18.83 -8.94 18.02
C LYS A 110 -19.47 -8.56 19.36
N ALA A 111 -20.80 -8.72 19.46
CA ALA A 111 -21.49 -8.62 20.75
C ALA A 111 -20.89 -9.66 21.72
N VAL A 112 -20.69 -9.24 22.97
CA VAL A 112 -20.40 -10.11 24.10
C VAL A 112 -21.70 -10.81 24.49
#